data_AF-A0A849E003-F1
#
_entry.id   AF-A0A849E003-F1
#
_cell.length_a   1.000
_cell.length_b   1.000
_cell.length_c   1.000
_cell.angle_alpha   90.00
_cell.angle_beta   90.00
_cell.angle_gamma   90.00
#
_symmetry.space_group_name_H-M   'P 1'
#
loop_
_entity.id
_entity.type
_entity.pdbx_description
1 polymer ?
#
loop_
_entity_poly.entity_id
_entity_poly.type
_entity_poly.pdbx_seq_one_letter_code
_entity_poly.pdbx_strand_id
1 'polypeptide(L)'
;MIACKQVAKALADHRYYELPWWRRIPMFAHIKLCVMCGKYHQQVVDMQKGVHDYLEHEEIGDIEPQMHLSDDAKSRIVSSMMK
;
A
#
# COMPACT_ATOMS: atom_id res chain seq x y z
N MET A 1 -13.34 7.25 23.16
CA MET A 1 -13.09 7.69 21.77
C MET A 1 -11.63 8.09 21.65
N ILE A 2 -10.87 7.48 20.73
CA ILE A 2 -9.53 7.97 20.38
C ILE A 2 -9.71 9.29 19.62
N ALA A 3 -8.87 10.29 19.86
CA ALA A 3 -8.94 11.54 19.11
C ALA A 3 -8.36 11.36 17.70
N CYS A 4 -8.95 12.00 16.68
CA CYS A 4 -8.43 12.00 15.30
C CYS A 4 -6.93 12.37 15.24
N LYS A 5 -6.48 13.32 16.07
CA LYS A 5 -5.05 13.70 16.18
C LYS A 5 -4.15 12.54 16.64
N GLN A 6 -4.64 11.70 17.54
CA GLN A 6 -3.90 10.53 18.02
C GLN A 6 -3.80 9.46 16.93
N VAL A 7 -4.85 9.28 16.13
CA VAL A 7 -4.83 8.38 14.97
C VAL A 7 -3.83 8.86 13.92
N ALA A 8 -3.87 10.16 13.60
CA ALA A 8 -2.92 10.75 12.65
C ALA A 8 -1.46 10.62 13.13
N LYS A 9 -1.20 10.90 14.41
CA LYS A 9 0.14 10.74 14.99
C LYS A 9 0.59 9.28 14.96
N ALA A 10 -0.29 8.34 15.33
CA ALA A 10 0.03 6.93 15.35
C ALA A 10 0.37 6.39 13.95
N LEU A 11 -0.36 6.80 12.91
CA LEU A 11 -0.11 6.38 11.53
C LEU A 11 1.10 7.08 10.88
N ALA A 12 1.52 8.23 11.41
CA ALA A 12 2.72 8.94 10.96
C ALA A 12 3.99 8.36 11.59
N ASP A 13 3.94 8.02 12.89
CA ASP A 13 5.10 7.52 13.64
C ASP A 13 5.31 6.00 13.43
N HIS A 14 4.25 5.25 13.14
CA HIS A 14 4.29 3.78 13.02
C HIS A 14 3.43 3.29 11.85
N ARG A 15 3.84 2.18 11.22
CA ARG A 15 2.98 1.51 10.24
C ARG A 15 1.82 0.82 10.96
N TYR A 16 0.64 0.82 10.35
CA TYR A 16 -0.58 0.21 10.91
C TYR A 16 -0.37 -1.25 11.37
N TYR A 17 0.48 -1.99 10.64
CA TYR A 17 0.77 -3.41 10.86
C TYR A 17 1.81 -3.66 11.97
N GLU A 18 2.65 -2.67 12.27
CA GLU A 18 3.65 -2.75 13.35
C GLU A 18 3.03 -2.47 14.72
N LEU A 19 1.80 -1.95 14.75
CA LEU A 19 1.11 -1.66 16.00
C LEU A 19 0.62 -2.94 16.67
N PRO A 20 0.82 -3.07 17.99
CA PRO A 20 0.28 -4.20 18.73
C PRO A 20 -1.25 -4.24 18.64
N TRP A 21 -1.81 -5.45 18.62
CA TRP A 21 -3.22 -5.72 18.36
C TRP A 21 -4.19 -4.88 19.22
N TRP A 22 -3.85 -4.66 20.49
CA TRP A 22 -4.65 -3.84 21.42
C TRP A 22 -4.73 -2.35 21.03
N ARG A 23 -3.77 -1.81 20.26
CA ARG A 23 -3.84 -0.45 19.68
C ARG A 23 -4.49 -0.45 18.30
N ARG A 24 -4.36 -1.56 17.57
CA ARG A 24 -4.88 -1.72 16.21
C ARG A 24 -6.40 -1.72 16.15
N ILE A 25 -7.06 -2.50 17.02
CA ILE A 25 -8.52 -2.63 17.06
C ILE A 25 -9.25 -1.28 17.24
N PRO A 26 -8.96 -0.48 18.29
CA PRO A 26 -9.70 0.76 18.50
C PRO A 26 -9.36 1.84 17.46
N MET A 27 -8.17 1.81 16.87
CA MET A 27 -7.79 2.70 15.78
C MET A 27 -8.55 2.36 14.49
N PHE A 28 -8.66 1.08 14.15
CA PHE A 28 -9.47 0.63 13.02
C PHE A 28 -10.94 1.00 13.19
N ALA A 29 -11.49 0.80 14.40
CA ALA A 29 -12.84 1.22 14.74
C ALA A 29 -13.03 2.73 14.55
N HIS A 30 -12.08 3.55 15.00
CA HIS A 30 -12.14 5.00 14.81
C HIS A 30 -12.11 5.38 13.32
N ILE A 31 -11.21 4.79 12.53
CA ILE A 31 -11.13 5.05 11.09
C ILE A 31 -12.44 4.63 10.40
N LYS A 32 -13.04 3.50 10.77
CA LYS A 32 -14.31 3.06 10.16
C LYS A 32 -15.52 3.91 10.56
N LEU A 33 -15.56 4.45 11.78
CA LEU A 33 -16.73 5.15 12.33
C LEU A 33 -16.64 6.68 12.21
N CYS A 34 -15.44 7.25 12.12
CA CYS A 34 -15.26 8.69 12.06
C CYS A 34 -15.42 9.21 10.63
N VAL A 35 -16.36 10.12 10.42
CA VAL A 35 -16.64 10.75 9.11
C VAL A 35 -15.43 11.53 8.57
N MET A 36 -14.65 12.17 9.44
CA MET A 36 -13.48 12.96 9.06
C MET A 36 -12.28 12.06 8.76
N CYS A 37 -11.99 11.15 9.69
CA CYS A 37 -10.79 10.33 9.67
C CYS A 37 -10.90 9.14 8.69
N GLY A 38 -12.11 8.71 8.32
CA GLY A 38 -12.30 7.44 7.63
C GLY A 38 -11.69 7.34 6.23
N LYS A 39 -12.00 8.28 5.33
CA LYS A 39 -11.48 8.22 3.95
C LYS A 39 -9.95 8.37 3.90
N TYR A 40 -9.43 9.42 4.54
CA TYR A 40 -8.01 9.73 4.48
C TYR A 40 -7.15 8.64 5.14
N HIS A 41 -7.50 8.21 6.36
CA HIS A 41 -6.69 7.21 7.04
C HIS A 41 -6.87 5.80 6.48
N GLN A 42 -8.00 5.48 5.81
CA GLN A 42 -8.09 4.25 5.01
C GLN A 42 -7.06 4.25 3.88
N GLN A 43 -6.97 5.33 3.11
CA GLN A 43 -5.99 5.43 2.02
C GLN A 43 -4.55 5.27 2.53
N VAL A 44 -4.22 5.87 3.68
CA VAL A 44 -2.89 5.71 4.30
C VAL A 44 -2.63 4.26 4.68
N VAL A 45 -3.60 3.59 5.31
CA VAL A 45 -3.47 2.17 5.69
C VAL A 45 -3.34 1.27 4.46
N ASP A 46 -4.13 1.52 3.42
CA ASP A 46 -4.09 0.76 2.17
C ASP A 46 -2.74 0.94 1.46
N MET A 47 -2.20 2.16 1.44
CA MET A 47 -0.88 2.43 0.88
C MET A 47 0.23 1.74 1.69
N GLN A 48 0.18 1.81 3.02
CA GLN A 48 1.12 1.11 3.89
C GLN A 48 1.05 -0.42 3.67
N LYS A 49 -0.15 -0.96 3.42
CA LYS A 49 -0.32 -2.37 3.05
C LYS A 49 0.34 -2.67 1.71
N GLY A 50 0.09 -1.88 0.68
CA GLY A 50 0.68 -2.09 -0.64
C GLY A 50 2.22 -2.06 -0.61
N VAL A 51 2.81 -1.16 0.19
CA VAL A 51 4.26 -1.13 0.40
C VAL A 51 4.75 -2.37 1.15
N HIS A 52 4.01 -2.85 2.16
CA HIS A 52 4.36 -4.05 2.88
C HIS A 52 4.33 -5.29 1.99
N ASP A 53 3.22 -5.48 1.26
CA ASP A 53 3.05 -6.60 0.32
C ASP A 53 4.15 -6.52 -0.77
N TYR A 54 4.46 -5.34 -1.29
CA TYR A 54 5.54 -5.15 -2.26
C TYR A 54 6.91 -5.58 -1.71
N LEU A 55 7.28 -5.13 -0.51
CA LEU A 55 8.54 -5.51 0.13
C LEU A 55 8.61 -7.02 0.42
N GLU A 56 7.50 -7.62 0.86
CA GLU A 56 7.41 -9.07 1.07
C GLU A 56 7.65 -9.83 -0.24
N HIS A 57 7.04 -9.40 -1.34
CA HIS A 57 7.28 -9.98 -2.66
C HIS A 57 8.71 -9.74 -3.18
N GLU A 58 9.33 -8.60 -2.85
CA GLU A 58 10.73 -8.31 -3.19
C GLU A 58 11.70 -9.26 -2.48
N GLU A 59 11.50 -9.46 -1.18
CA GLU A 59 12.32 -10.37 -0.36
C GLU A 59 12.16 -11.84 -0.76
N ILE A 60 10.95 -12.25 -1.17
CA ILE A 60 10.67 -13.61 -1.65
C ILE A 60 11.24 -13.84 -3.06
N GLY A 61 11.61 -12.78 -3.78
CA GLY A 61 12.10 -12.86 -5.16
C GLY A 61 11.00 -13.10 -6.20
N ASP A 62 9.72 -12.94 -5.81
CA ASP A 62 8.55 -13.11 -6.68
C ASP A 62 8.25 -11.88 -7.55
N ILE A 63 9.07 -10.82 -7.44
CA ILE A 63 9.05 -9.69 -8.38
C ILE A 63 9.88 -10.04 -9.61
N GLU A 64 9.44 -11.03 -10.39
CA GLU A 64 9.63 -10.90 -11.83
C GLU A 64 8.49 -10.01 -12.32
N PRO A 65 8.75 -8.81 -12.88
CA PRO A 65 7.77 -8.19 -13.76
C PRO A 65 7.76 -9.02 -15.04
N GLN A 66 7.24 -10.25 -15.00
CA GLN A 66 7.04 -11.06 -16.19
C GLN A 66 5.80 -10.60 -16.94
N MET A 67 5.76 -9.29 -17.20
CA MET A 67 5.13 -8.77 -18.39
C MET A 67 6.11 -8.96 -19.55
N HIS A 68 6.33 -10.22 -19.92
CA HIS A 68 7.02 -10.54 -21.16
C HIS A 68 6.15 -10.03 -22.31
N LEU A 69 6.61 -9.00 -23.02
CA LEU A 69 6.06 -8.66 -24.32
C LEU A 69 6.10 -9.91 -25.18
N SER A 70 5.01 -10.20 -25.90
CA SER A 70 5.05 -11.20 -26.95
C SER A 70 6.15 -10.83 -27.96
N ASP A 71 6.77 -11.83 -28.57
CA ASP A 71 7.81 -11.59 -29.57
C ASP A 71 7.30 -10.68 -30.72
N ASP A 72 6.00 -10.80 -31.05
CA ASP A 72 5.30 -9.93 -31.98
C ASP A 72 5.28 -8.46 -31.51
N ALA A 73 4.88 -8.18 -30.27
CA ALA A 73 4.88 -6.83 -29.72
C ALA A 73 6.29 -6.23 -29.66
N LYS A 74 7.30 -7.05 -29.37
CA LYS A 74 8.72 -6.65 -29.32
C LYS A 74 9.23 -6.25 -30.71
N SER A 75 8.91 -7.04 -31.73
CA SER A 75 9.31 -6.79 -33.12
C SER A 75 8.71 -5.50 -33.70
N ARG A 76 7.46 -5.20 -33.34
CA ARG A 76 6.77 -3.96 -33.74
C ARG A 76 7.44 -2.71 -33.17
N ILE A 77 7.84 -2.75 -31.90
CA ILE A 77 8.52 -1.63 -31.24
C ILE A 77 9.87 -1.37 -31.90
N VAL A 78 10.69 -2.41 -32.11
CA VAL A 78 12.00 -2.27 -32.77
C VAL A 78 11.85 -1.66 -34.17
N SER A 79 10.87 -2.14 -34.95
CA SER A 79 10.61 -1.63 -36.30
C SER A 79 10.20 -0.15 -36.31
N SER A 80 9.50 0.34 -35.27
CA SER A 80 9.15 1.76 -35.15
C SER A 80 10.31 2.66 -34.73
N MET A 81 11.37 2.11 -34.12
CA MET A 81 12.53 2.88 -33.65
C MET A 81 13.63 3.02 -34.71
N MET A 82 13.60 2.20 -35.77
CA MET A 82 14.57 2.23 -36.87
C MET A 82 14.11 3.08 -38.07
N LYS A 83 13.01 3.83 -37.91
CA LYS A 83 12.40 4.69 -38.93
C LYS A 83 12.73 6.15 -38.66
#